data_AF-X6MRS9-F1
#
_entry.id   AF-X6MRS9-F1
#
_cell.length_a   1.000
_cell.length_b   1.000
_cell.length_c   1.000
_cell.angle_alpha   90.00
_cell.angle_beta   90.00
_cell.angle_gamma   90.00
#
_symmetry.space_group_name_H-M   'P 1'
#
loop_
_entity.id
_entity.type
_entity.pdbx_description
1 polymer ?
#
loop_
_entity_poly.entity_id
_entity_poly.type
_entity_poly.pdbx_seq_one_letter_code
_entity_poly.pdbx_strand_id
1 'polypeptide(L)'
;MIYSVTFVLIIFLKKHNNSNKKKNKSKGVEANTRNARWIIRSLLNTVKHLHERNIAHRDIKPENVVIFEREHLALQAKALQGQQEQMKEKNEEQKSWKAEKERQKPRGKRIEVKLIDFGNAVSGDNWHKSNEMVGTLNYMSPERYNPAQQQLWHEWSGDMWSIGVVTFELLFQQRLFELDQEVHALKAQICQGLWSFPTTNQSQLSMSDLEWLAAKHFINHLLVIDPKQRTTAAYALKHPWLCRSNKTNSIKQLRHRMHLWEKRITTYAPSSKKY
;
A
#
# COMPACT_ATOMS: atom_id res chain seq x y z
N MET A 1 10.01 0.36 17.88
CA MET A 1 10.39 -0.87 17.16
C MET A 1 9.87 -0.71 15.74
N ILE A 2 10.76 -0.75 14.74
CA ILE A 2 10.42 -0.65 13.31
C ILE A 2 10.17 -2.08 12.85
N TYR A 3 9.06 -2.32 12.16
CA TYR A 3 8.71 -3.65 11.68
C TYR A 3 8.35 -3.56 10.20
N SER A 4 8.81 -4.51 9.39
CA SER A 4 8.39 -4.64 7.99
C SER A 4 6.93 -5.11 7.90
N VAL A 5 6.22 -4.74 6.83
CA VAL A 5 4.78 -5.06 6.70
C VAL A 5 4.50 -6.56 6.82
N THR A 6 5.34 -7.40 6.23
CA THR A 6 5.25 -8.87 6.31
C THR A 6 5.43 -9.37 7.74
N PHE A 7 6.41 -8.84 8.47
CA PHE A 7 6.67 -9.23 9.86
C PHE A 7 5.59 -8.71 10.83
N VAL A 8 5.06 -7.51 10.62
CA VAL A 8 3.92 -6.96 11.39
C VAL A 8 2.66 -7.78 11.16
N LEU A 9 2.32 -8.13 9.93
CA LEU A 9 1.10 -8.89 9.66
C LEU A 9 1.17 -10.25 10.37
N ILE A 10 2.31 -10.93 10.31
CA ILE A 10 2.55 -12.19 11.02
C ILE A 10 2.40 -12.02 12.55
N ILE A 11 2.95 -10.94 13.13
CA ILE A 11 2.86 -10.68 14.57
C ILE A 11 1.44 -10.27 15.00
N PHE A 12 0.78 -9.40 14.24
CA PHE A 12 -0.58 -8.93 14.54
C PHE A 12 -1.59 -10.08 14.48
N LEU A 13 -1.38 -11.04 13.57
CA LEU A 13 -2.16 -12.28 13.47
C LEU A 13 -1.85 -13.28 14.59
N LYS A 14 -0.57 -13.49 14.95
CA LYS A 14 -0.19 -14.39 16.05
C LYS A 14 -0.69 -13.89 17.42
N LYS A 15 -0.66 -12.58 17.67
CA LYS A 15 -1.10 -12.00 18.95
C LYS A 15 -2.63 -12.09 19.14
N HIS A 16 -3.41 -12.05 18.07
CA HIS A 16 -4.85 -12.27 18.12
C HIS A 16 -5.28 -13.75 18.14
N ASN A 17 -4.40 -14.68 17.77
CA ASN A 17 -4.69 -16.12 17.80
C ASN A 17 -4.44 -16.79 19.17
N ASN A 18 -3.78 -16.09 20.12
CA ASN A 18 -3.44 -16.62 21.44
C ASN A 18 -4.36 -16.14 22.59
N SER A 19 -5.56 -15.65 22.28
CA SER A 19 -6.56 -15.33 23.29
C SER A 19 -7.95 -15.75 22.80
N ASN A 20 -8.44 -16.88 23.32
CA ASN A 20 -9.78 -17.45 23.12
C ASN A 20 -10.09 -18.07 21.75
N LYS A 21 -9.57 -19.28 21.54
CA LYS A 21 -10.08 -20.27 20.59
C LYS A 21 -11.59 -20.49 20.82
N LYS A 22 -12.41 -20.02 19.86
CA LYS A 22 -13.69 -20.60 19.36
C LYS A 22 -14.80 -19.59 19.03
N LYS A 23 -14.70 -18.28 19.31
CA LYS A 23 -15.86 -17.37 19.11
C LYS A 23 -15.79 -16.26 18.05
N ASN A 24 -14.71 -15.97 17.32
CA ASN A 24 -14.72 -14.81 16.37
C ASN A 24 -13.76 -14.90 15.16
N LYS A 25 -13.85 -15.94 14.32
CA LYS A 25 -13.09 -15.98 13.04
C LYS A 25 -13.48 -14.84 12.07
N SER A 26 -14.76 -14.49 11.98
CA SER A 26 -15.27 -13.45 11.08
C SER A 26 -14.76 -12.04 11.42
N LYS A 27 -14.68 -11.68 12.71
CA LYS A 27 -14.17 -10.36 13.14
C LYS A 27 -12.67 -10.17 12.88
N GLY A 28 -11.87 -11.23 13.00
CA GLY A 28 -10.43 -11.18 12.74
C GLY A 28 -10.11 -10.91 11.27
N VAL A 29 -10.88 -11.51 10.36
CA VAL A 29 -10.68 -11.30 8.93
C VAL A 29 -11.16 -9.93 8.45
N GLU A 30 -12.30 -9.45 8.95
CA GLU A 30 -12.75 -8.11 8.59
C GLU A 30 -11.72 -7.04 9.02
N ALA A 31 -11.03 -7.28 10.15
CA ALA A 31 -9.91 -6.44 10.59
C ALA A 31 -8.71 -6.53 9.64
N ASN A 32 -8.35 -7.71 9.12
CA ASN A 32 -7.24 -7.89 8.19
C ASN A 32 -7.44 -7.09 6.90
N THR A 33 -8.59 -7.25 6.25
CA THR A 33 -8.86 -6.54 4.99
C THR A 33 -9.00 -5.04 5.21
N ARG A 34 -9.54 -4.62 6.37
CA ARG A 34 -9.57 -3.21 6.78
C ARG A 34 -8.16 -2.63 6.94
N ASN A 35 -7.25 -3.37 7.58
CA ASN A 35 -5.86 -2.97 7.75
C ASN A 35 -5.13 -2.90 6.41
N ALA A 36 -5.26 -3.93 5.56
CA ALA A 36 -4.66 -3.94 4.21
C ALA A 36 -5.12 -2.72 3.39
N ARG A 37 -6.43 -2.42 3.40
CA ARG A 37 -6.98 -1.23 2.73
C ARG A 37 -6.39 0.07 3.28
N TRP A 38 -6.22 0.18 4.59
CA TRP A 38 -5.64 1.36 5.23
C TRP A 38 -4.16 1.54 4.86
N ILE A 39 -3.40 0.44 4.87
CA ILE A 39 -1.99 0.41 4.46
C ILE A 39 -1.85 0.85 3.01
N ILE A 40 -2.60 0.22 2.10
CA ILE A 40 -2.54 0.52 0.67
C ILE A 40 -3.02 1.94 0.37
N ARG A 41 -4.08 2.43 1.03
CA ARG A 41 -4.49 3.85 0.88
C ARG A 41 -3.37 4.80 1.30
N SER A 42 -2.70 4.52 2.42
CA SER A 42 -1.63 5.39 2.93
C SER A 42 -0.40 5.37 2.03
N LEU A 43 -0.03 4.19 1.53
CA LEU A 43 1.03 4.02 0.54
C LEU A 43 0.71 4.78 -0.75
N LEU A 44 -0.50 4.63 -1.29
CA LEU A 44 -0.93 5.35 -2.50
C LEU A 44 -0.98 6.87 -2.33
N ASN A 45 -1.35 7.39 -1.16
CA ASN A 45 -1.27 8.82 -0.88
C ASN A 45 0.18 9.32 -0.93
N THR A 46 1.11 8.54 -0.36
CA THR A 46 2.55 8.85 -0.38
C THR A 46 3.08 8.83 -1.81
N VAL A 47 2.76 7.76 -2.54
CA VAL A 47 3.22 7.56 -3.92
C VAL A 47 2.62 8.58 -4.87
N LYS A 48 1.33 8.94 -4.73
CA LYS A 48 0.72 10.06 -5.45
C LYS A 48 1.51 11.35 -5.25
N HIS A 49 1.92 11.65 -4.02
CA HIS A 49 2.67 12.86 -3.71
C HIS A 49 4.05 12.89 -4.39
N LEU A 50 4.72 11.73 -4.47
CA LEU A 50 5.99 11.57 -5.20
C LEU A 50 5.77 11.75 -6.71
N HIS A 51 4.77 11.08 -7.26
CA HIS A 51 4.46 11.11 -8.69
C HIS A 51 4.07 12.51 -9.17
N GLU A 52 3.32 13.27 -8.37
CA GLU A 52 3.00 14.68 -8.65
C GLU A 52 4.23 15.61 -8.66
N ARG A 53 5.36 15.16 -8.09
CA ARG A 53 6.66 15.83 -8.12
C ARG A 53 7.63 15.21 -9.12
N ASN A 54 7.13 14.37 -10.01
CA ASN A 54 7.93 13.67 -11.00
C ASN A 54 8.96 12.69 -10.38
N ILE A 55 8.74 12.22 -9.15
CA ILE A 55 9.63 11.30 -8.45
C ILE A 55 9.05 9.88 -8.49
N ALA A 56 9.85 8.90 -8.87
CA ALA A 56 9.53 7.48 -8.76
C ALA A 56 10.39 6.83 -7.67
N HIS A 57 9.80 5.94 -6.86
CA HIS A 57 10.50 5.27 -5.76
C HIS A 57 11.36 4.09 -6.24
N ARG A 58 10.86 3.30 -7.20
CA ARG A 58 11.50 2.18 -7.89
C ARG A 58 11.84 0.93 -7.05
N ASP A 59 11.74 0.99 -5.72
CA ASP A 59 11.89 -0.19 -4.84
C ASP A 59 10.76 -0.32 -3.80
N ILE A 60 9.50 -0.22 -4.25
CA ILE A 60 8.35 -0.42 -3.35
C ILE A 60 8.20 -1.91 -3.05
N LYS A 61 8.28 -2.27 -1.77
CA LYS A 61 8.15 -3.63 -1.27
C LYS A 61 7.75 -3.63 0.21
N PRO A 62 7.29 -4.76 0.78
CA PRO A 62 6.86 -4.82 2.18
C PRO A 62 7.92 -4.38 3.20
N GLU A 63 9.21 -4.57 2.88
CA GLU A 63 10.34 -4.18 3.71
C GLU A 63 10.49 -2.66 3.81
N ASN A 64 10.13 -1.94 2.75
CA ASN A 64 10.24 -0.49 2.65
C ASN A 64 8.95 0.24 3.09
N VAL A 65 7.94 -0.49 3.57
CA VAL A 65 6.72 0.10 4.12
C VAL A 65 6.72 -0.13 5.63
N VAL A 66 6.90 0.95 6.39
CA VAL A 66 6.96 0.88 7.86
C VAL A 66 5.61 1.23 8.44
N ILE A 67 5.17 0.42 9.41
CA ILE A 67 3.94 0.63 10.17
C ILE A 67 4.29 0.86 11.63
N PHE A 68 3.77 1.93 12.23
CA PHE A 68 3.96 2.19 13.66
C PHE A 68 2.70 2.78 14.30
N GLU A 69 2.58 2.56 15.61
CA GLU A 69 1.49 3.05 16.42
C GLU A 69 1.87 4.40 17.05
N ARG A 70 1.07 5.45 16.81
CA ARG A 70 1.38 6.82 17.26
C ARG A 70 1.59 6.98 18.77
N GLU A 71 1.07 6.09 19.60
CA GLU A 71 1.26 6.16 21.07
C GLU A 71 2.75 6.08 21.47
N HIS A 72 3.59 5.39 20.69
CA HIS A 72 5.00 5.19 21.04
C HIS A 72 5.89 6.41 20.79
N LEU A 73 5.59 7.22 19.75
CA LEU A 73 6.37 8.42 19.42
C LEU A 73 6.04 9.58 20.35
N ALA A 74 4.78 9.73 20.76
CA ALA A 74 4.41 10.74 21.75
C ALA A 74 5.05 10.46 23.12
N LEU A 75 5.23 9.18 23.49
CA LEU A 75 5.91 8.78 24.72
C LEU A 75 7.44 8.94 24.61
N GLN A 76 8.04 8.64 23.46
CA GLN A 76 9.47 8.83 23.23
C GLN A 76 9.87 10.30 23.11
N ALA A 77 9.08 11.13 22.41
CA ALA A 77 9.28 12.58 22.35
C ALA A 77 9.13 13.21 23.74
N LYS A 78 8.18 12.74 24.55
CA LYS A 78 8.05 13.13 25.97
C LYS A 78 9.21 12.66 26.84
N ALA A 79 9.76 11.47 26.60
CA ALA A 79 10.93 10.99 27.33
C ALA A 79 12.20 11.80 26.99
N LEU A 80 12.34 12.23 25.73
CA LEU A 80 13.41 13.14 25.28
C LEU A 80 13.23 14.57 25.80
N GLN A 81 11.99 15.08 25.85
CA GLN A 81 11.69 16.40 26.47
C GLN A 81 11.88 16.38 27.99
N GLY A 82 11.49 15.28 28.65
CA GLY A 82 11.69 15.09 30.10
C GLY A 82 13.16 15.02 30.52
N GLN A 83 14.09 14.72 29.59
CA GLN A 83 15.53 14.82 29.83
C GLN A 83 16.08 16.25 29.66
N GLN A 84 15.37 17.13 28.94
CA GLN A 84 15.74 18.55 28.81
C GLN A 84 15.10 19.45 29.89
N GLU A 85 14.01 19.01 30.52
CA GLU A 85 13.27 19.77 31.55
C GLU A 85 13.76 19.55 32.99
N GLN A 86 14.82 18.75 33.22
CA GLN A 86 15.45 18.64 34.56
C GLN A 86 16.25 19.89 34.98
N MET A 87 16.21 20.98 34.20
CA MET A 87 16.61 22.31 34.66
C MET A 87 15.51 23.33 34.35
N LYS A 88 14.49 23.40 35.24
CA LYS A 88 13.84 24.62 35.78
C LYS A 88 12.45 24.28 36.32
N GLU A 89 12.33 24.19 37.64
CA GLU A 89 11.04 24.34 38.32
C GLU A 89 10.72 25.82 38.54
N LYS A 90 9.52 26.26 38.18
CA LYS A 90 8.45 26.58 39.16
C LYS A 90 7.16 27.11 38.51
N ASN A 91 6.07 26.49 38.96
CA ASN A 91 4.75 27.02 39.32
C ASN A 91 3.68 27.43 38.28
N GLU A 92 2.47 26.92 38.57
CA GLU A 92 1.12 27.46 38.30
C GLU A 92 0.37 27.23 36.97
N GLU A 93 0.90 26.49 35.99
CA GLU A 93 0.12 26.12 34.79
C GLU A 93 -0.62 24.75 34.87
N GLN A 94 -0.52 24.05 36.00
CA GLN A 94 -0.97 22.66 36.13
C GLN A 94 -2.50 22.43 36.09
N LYS A 95 -3.32 23.47 36.26
CA LYS A 95 -4.79 23.35 36.19
C LYS A 95 -5.36 23.62 34.79
N SER A 96 -4.70 24.45 33.98
CA SER A 96 -5.10 24.72 32.58
C SER A 96 -4.69 23.58 31.63
N TRP A 97 -3.48 23.04 31.84
CA TRP A 97 -2.96 21.92 31.03
C TRP A 97 -3.75 20.62 31.15
N LYS A 98 -4.44 20.37 32.28
CA LYS A 98 -5.26 19.16 32.44
C LYS A 98 -6.55 19.21 31.60
N ALA A 99 -7.15 20.39 31.43
CA ALA A 99 -8.36 20.58 30.62
C ALA A 99 -8.04 20.58 29.10
N GLU A 100 -6.91 21.16 28.70
CA GLU A 100 -6.44 21.12 27.30
C GLU A 100 -6.02 19.70 26.86
N LYS A 101 -5.42 18.91 27.77
CA LYS A 101 -5.10 17.48 27.56
C LYS A 101 -6.33 16.59 27.36
N GLU A 102 -7.49 17.00 27.86
CA GLU A 102 -8.74 16.28 27.64
C GLU A 102 -9.41 16.62 26.30
N ARG A 103 -9.24 17.84 25.81
CA ARG A 103 -9.69 18.25 24.46
C ARG A 103 -8.86 17.63 23.34
N GLN A 104 -7.58 17.31 23.61
CA GLN A 104 -6.67 16.68 22.65
C GLN A 104 -6.51 15.17 22.80
N LYS A 105 -7.40 14.44 23.49
CA LYS A 105 -7.39 12.98 23.51
C LYS A 105 -7.59 12.46 22.07
N PRO A 106 -6.58 11.85 21.41
CA PRO A 106 -6.79 11.27 20.10
C PRO A 106 -7.75 10.09 20.26
N ARG A 107 -8.88 10.16 19.56
CA ARG A 107 -9.82 9.05 19.46
C ARG A 107 -9.13 7.87 18.76
N GLY A 108 -8.63 6.92 19.54
CA GLY A 108 -8.15 5.61 19.10
C GLY A 108 -6.69 5.57 18.61
N LYS A 109 -6.10 4.37 18.76
CA LYS A 109 -4.79 3.97 18.24
C LYS A 109 -4.70 4.27 16.73
N ARG A 110 -3.98 5.34 16.35
CA ARG A 110 -3.72 5.64 14.92
C ARG A 110 -2.47 4.89 14.47
N ILE A 111 -2.70 3.86 13.66
CA ILE A 111 -1.67 3.20 12.85
C ILE A 111 -1.23 4.18 11.77
N GLU A 112 0.06 4.51 11.75
CA GLU A 112 0.69 5.34 10.72
C GLU A 112 1.55 4.46 9.82
N VAL A 113 1.57 4.80 8.52
CA VAL A 113 2.27 4.06 7.48
C VAL A 113 3.19 5.03 6.77
N LYS A 114 4.47 4.67 6.66
CA LYS A 114 5.49 5.47 5.97
C LYS A 114 6.24 4.61 4.97
N LEU A 115 6.45 5.14 3.78
CA LEU A 115 7.41 4.60 2.80
C LEU A 115 8.80 5.09 3.19
N ILE A 116 9.76 4.17 3.22
CA ILE A 116 11.17 4.43 3.55
C ILE A 116 12.06 3.96 2.40
N ASP A 117 13.36 4.27 2.51
CA ASP A 117 14.41 3.83 1.60
C ASP A 117 14.27 4.35 0.16
N PHE A 118 14.60 5.63 0.00
CA PHE A 118 14.65 6.32 -1.29
C PHE A 118 15.99 6.15 -2.01
N GLY A 119 16.84 5.17 -1.61
CA GLY A 119 18.16 4.96 -2.22
C GLY A 119 18.11 4.66 -3.72
N ASN A 120 16.99 4.09 -4.19
CA ASN A 120 16.72 3.84 -5.60
C ASN A 120 15.82 4.89 -6.25
N ALA A 121 15.39 5.94 -5.56
CA ALA A 121 14.45 6.90 -6.12
C ALA A 121 15.07 7.77 -7.23
N VAL A 122 14.27 8.21 -8.19
CA VAL A 122 14.72 9.05 -9.30
C VAL A 122 13.71 10.16 -9.61
N SER A 123 14.21 11.35 -9.91
CA SER A 123 13.42 12.47 -10.43
C SER A 123 13.33 12.40 -11.95
N GLY A 124 12.22 12.87 -12.52
CA GLY A 124 11.92 12.67 -13.94
C GLY A 124 12.84 13.37 -14.92
N ASP A 125 13.62 14.35 -14.47
CA ASP A 125 14.71 14.94 -15.26
C ASP A 125 15.81 13.91 -15.60
N ASN A 126 15.86 12.78 -14.87
CA ASN A 126 16.87 11.73 -15.00
C ASN A 126 16.30 10.36 -15.43
N TRP A 127 15.00 10.24 -15.77
CA TRP A 127 14.41 8.95 -16.15
C TRP A 127 15.11 8.30 -17.34
N HIS A 128 15.43 9.08 -18.38
CA HIS A 128 16.09 8.59 -19.59
C HIS A 128 17.57 8.24 -19.42
N LYS A 129 18.16 8.55 -18.26
CA LYS A 129 19.57 8.24 -17.93
C LYS A 129 19.70 7.01 -17.05
N SER A 130 18.62 6.58 -16.39
CA SER A 130 18.66 5.44 -15.48
C SER A 130 18.33 4.13 -16.20
N ASN A 131 19.27 3.61 -16.98
CA ASN A 131 19.21 2.23 -17.51
C ASN A 131 19.52 1.17 -16.45
N GLU A 132 19.63 1.57 -15.18
CA GLU A 132 20.01 0.69 -14.09
C GLU A 132 18.84 -0.23 -13.70
N MET A 133 19.10 -1.53 -13.75
CA MET A 133 18.18 -2.55 -13.21
C MET A 133 18.21 -2.49 -11.68
N VAL A 134 17.47 -1.53 -11.12
CA VAL A 134 17.33 -1.32 -9.66
C VAL A 134 16.00 -1.81 -9.14
N GLY A 135 16.00 -2.17 -7.86
CA GLY A 135 14.84 -2.66 -7.11
C GLY A 135 14.91 -4.14 -6.78
N THR A 136 13.82 -4.68 -6.25
CA THR A 136 13.74 -6.09 -5.83
C THR A 136 12.92 -6.88 -6.86
N LEU A 137 13.52 -7.91 -7.46
CA LEU A 137 13.04 -8.58 -8.69
C LEU A 137 11.56 -8.99 -8.66
N ASN A 138 11.12 -9.58 -7.56
CA ASN A 138 9.73 -10.07 -7.41
C ASN A 138 8.68 -8.95 -7.28
N TYR A 139 9.10 -7.69 -7.17
CA TYR A 139 8.23 -6.50 -7.15
C TYR A 139 8.39 -5.60 -8.38
N MET A 140 9.39 -5.86 -9.22
CA MET A 140 9.66 -5.05 -10.41
C MET A 140 8.59 -5.25 -11.49
N SER A 141 8.33 -4.19 -12.23
CA SER A 141 7.38 -4.20 -13.34
C SER A 141 7.96 -4.80 -14.62
N PRO A 142 7.11 -5.33 -15.53
CA PRO A 142 7.51 -5.91 -16.81
C PRO A 142 8.43 -5.04 -17.65
N GLU A 143 8.13 -3.75 -17.71
CA GLU A 143 8.85 -2.78 -18.54
C GLU A 143 10.30 -2.53 -18.07
N ARG A 144 10.66 -2.91 -16.83
CA ARG A 144 12.06 -2.91 -16.37
C ARG A 144 12.91 -4.01 -17.02
N TYR A 145 12.26 -5.09 -17.48
CA TYR A 145 12.92 -6.23 -18.10
C TYR A 145 12.91 -6.20 -19.62
N ASN A 146 12.18 -5.23 -20.23
CA ASN A 146 12.06 -5.11 -21.68
C ASN A 146 12.77 -3.85 -22.20
N PRO A 147 14.04 -3.96 -22.66
CA PRO A 147 14.80 -2.81 -23.14
C PRO A 147 14.16 -2.08 -24.32
N ALA A 148 13.33 -2.75 -25.13
CA ALA A 148 12.63 -2.12 -26.25
C ALA A 148 11.55 -1.11 -25.81
N GLN A 149 11.10 -1.16 -24.56
CA GLN A 149 10.10 -0.21 -24.04
C GLN A 149 10.72 0.99 -23.31
N GLN A 150 12.02 0.99 -23.00
CA GLN A 150 12.68 1.93 -22.08
C GLN A 150 12.50 3.43 -22.41
N GLN A 151 12.20 3.81 -23.65
CA GLN A 151 12.00 5.22 -24.03
C GLN A 151 10.55 5.73 -23.90
N LEU A 152 9.57 4.86 -23.58
CA LEU A 152 8.16 5.16 -23.81
C LEU A 152 7.26 5.11 -22.57
N TRP A 153 7.82 4.91 -21.37
CA TRP A 153 7.07 4.84 -20.12
C TRP A 153 7.65 5.75 -19.05
N HIS A 154 6.81 6.13 -18.09
CA HIS A 154 7.23 6.92 -16.95
C HIS A 154 7.55 6.01 -15.77
N GLU A 155 8.70 6.20 -15.11
CA GLU A 155 9.16 5.36 -13.99
C GLU A 155 8.12 5.19 -12.87
N TRP A 156 7.22 6.17 -12.69
CA TRP A 156 6.14 6.11 -11.73
C TRP A 156 5.13 4.98 -11.99
N SER A 157 4.99 4.47 -13.22
CA SER A 157 4.12 3.32 -13.49
C SER A 157 4.66 2.05 -12.83
N GLY A 158 5.99 1.92 -12.73
CA GLY A 158 6.64 0.80 -12.06
C GLY A 158 6.24 0.71 -10.58
N ASP A 159 6.19 1.85 -9.89
CA ASP A 159 5.70 1.92 -8.49
C ASP A 159 4.26 1.38 -8.36
N MET A 160 3.40 1.67 -9.34
CA MET A 160 2.01 1.20 -9.34
C MET A 160 1.91 -0.32 -9.47
N TRP A 161 2.78 -0.94 -10.27
CA TRP A 161 2.88 -2.40 -10.34
C TRP A 161 3.31 -3.00 -9.01
N SER A 162 4.39 -2.46 -8.42
CA SER A 162 4.89 -2.91 -7.13
C SER A 162 3.84 -2.80 -6.02
N ILE A 163 3.02 -1.74 -6.01
CA ILE A 163 1.87 -1.62 -5.11
C ILE A 163 0.84 -2.73 -5.37
N GLY A 164 0.60 -3.12 -6.62
CA GLY A 164 -0.25 -4.26 -6.99
C GLY A 164 0.25 -5.56 -6.38
N VAL A 165 1.54 -5.84 -6.51
CA VAL A 165 2.20 -7.00 -5.89
C VAL A 165 2.05 -6.97 -4.37
N VAL A 166 2.38 -5.85 -3.72
CA VAL A 166 2.22 -5.68 -2.26
C VAL A 166 0.76 -5.85 -1.83
N THR A 167 -0.20 -5.33 -2.59
CA THR A 167 -1.63 -5.47 -2.29
C THR A 167 -2.07 -6.93 -2.35
N PHE A 168 -1.60 -7.68 -3.35
CA PHE A 168 -1.84 -9.11 -3.46
C PHE A 168 -1.29 -9.87 -2.23
N GLU A 169 0.00 -9.67 -1.92
CA GLU A 169 0.63 -10.35 -0.78
C GLU A 169 -0.08 -10.05 0.54
N LEU A 170 -0.47 -8.79 0.74
CA LEU A 170 -1.22 -8.35 1.93
C LEU A 170 -2.59 -9.02 2.08
N LEU A 171 -3.28 -9.29 0.98
CA LEU A 171 -4.64 -9.84 1.02
C LEU A 171 -4.65 -11.36 1.03
N PHE A 172 -3.74 -11.99 0.30
CA PHE A 172 -3.75 -13.44 0.09
C PHE A 172 -2.71 -14.19 0.93
N GLN A 173 -1.81 -13.48 1.63
CA GLN A 173 -0.78 -14.08 2.50
C GLN A 173 0.17 -15.04 1.77
N GLN A 174 0.34 -14.82 0.47
CA GLN A 174 1.23 -15.59 -0.40
C GLN A 174 2.01 -14.63 -1.28
N ARG A 175 3.24 -15.00 -1.62
CA ARG A 175 4.03 -14.26 -2.61
C ARG A 175 3.35 -14.40 -3.97
N LEU A 176 3.32 -13.31 -4.74
CA LEU A 176 2.78 -13.36 -6.11
C LEU A 176 3.80 -13.94 -7.09
N PHE A 177 5.05 -13.52 -6.93
CA PHE A 177 6.19 -13.89 -7.72
C PHE A 177 7.26 -14.42 -6.76
N GLU A 178 7.59 -15.70 -6.86
CA GLU A 178 8.61 -16.35 -6.02
C GLU A 178 9.95 -16.43 -6.76
N LEU A 179 11.03 -16.31 -6.00
CA LEU A 179 12.42 -16.38 -6.48
C LEU A 179 13.01 -17.78 -6.29
N ASP A 180 12.18 -18.78 -6.01
CA ASP A 180 12.57 -20.18 -5.92
C ASP A 180 12.85 -20.82 -7.30
N GLN A 181 12.42 -20.15 -8.39
CA GLN A 181 12.79 -20.48 -9.76
C GLN A 181 14.03 -19.73 -10.26
N GLU A 182 14.57 -20.15 -11.41
CA GLU A 182 15.59 -19.40 -12.14
C GLU A 182 15.12 -17.96 -12.44
N VAL A 183 16.01 -16.99 -12.24
CA VAL A 183 15.74 -15.55 -12.45
C VAL A 183 15.17 -15.27 -13.85
N HIS A 184 15.60 -16.03 -14.87
CA HIS A 184 15.08 -15.91 -16.23
C HIS A 184 13.61 -16.34 -16.35
N ALA A 185 13.22 -17.42 -15.69
CA ALA A 185 11.84 -17.89 -15.66
C ALA A 185 10.92 -16.88 -14.97
N LEU A 186 11.35 -16.32 -13.83
CA LEU A 186 10.61 -15.27 -13.12
C LEU A 186 10.41 -14.03 -14.00
N LYS A 187 11.46 -13.56 -14.67
CA LYS A 187 11.38 -12.43 -15.60
C LYS A 187 10.40 -12.71 -16.73
N ALA A 188 10.46 -13.90 -17.33
CA ALA A 188 9.52 -14.30 -18.37
C ALA A 188 8.08 -14.33 -17.87
N GLN A 189 7.83 -14.88 -16.68
CA GLN A 189 6.53 -14.91 -16.03
C GLN A 189 5.96 -13.49 -15.82
N ILE A 190 6.78 -12.57 -15.30
CA ILE A 190 6.40 -11.16 -15.08
C ILE A 190 6.09 -10.49 -16.43
N CYS A 191 6.98 -10.61 -17.42
CA CYS A 191 6.82 -10.00 -18.74
C CYS A 191 5.59 -10.49 -19.51
N GLN A 192 5.23 -11.76 -19.33
CA GLN A 192 4.05 -12.37 -19.98
C GLN A 192 2.76 -12.17 -19.17
N GLY A 193 2.84 -11.62 -17.95
CA GLY A 193 1.68 -11.46 -17.08
C GLY A 193 1.10 -12.77 -16.58
N LEU A 194 1.95 -13.80 -16.46
CA LEU A 194 1.55 -15.13 -16.02
C LEU A 194 1.43 -15.19 -14.50
N TRP A 195 0.32 -14.68 -13.98
CA TRP A 195 -0.03 -14.79 -12.58
C TRP A 195 -1.52 -15.04 -12.42
N SER A 196 -1.93 -15.59 -11.28
CA SER A 196 -3.35 -15.85 -11.00
C SER A 196 -3.69 -15.61 -9.53
N PHE A 197 -4.96 -15.33 -9.28
CA PHE A 197 -5.47 -15.34 -7.91
C PHE A 197 -5.51 -16.78 -7.40
N PRO A 198 -5.23 -17.00 -6.10
CA PRO A 198 -5.23 -18.34 -5.56
C PRO A 198 -6.60 -18.99 -5.73
N THR A 199 -6.59 -20.28 -6.04
CA THR A 199 -7.79 -21.13 -6.18
C THR A 199 -8.36 -21.54 -4.83
N THR A 200 -7.64 -21.30 -3.73
CA THR A 200 -8.12 -21.60 -2.38
C THR A 200 -9.45 -20.90 -2.12
N ASN A 201 -10.38 -21.68 -1.58
CA ASN A 201 -11.75 -21.22 -1.37
C ASN A 201 -11.75 -19.95 -0.51
N GLN A 202 -12.50 -18.93 -0.95
CA GLN A 202 -12.72 -17.65 -0.25
C GLN A 202 -13.03 -17.83 1.25
N SER A 203 -13.57 -18.99 1.63
CA SER A 203 -13.82 -19.41 3.01
C SER A 203 -12.55 -19.48 3.88
N GLN A 204 -11.39 -19.84 3.34
CA GLN A 204 -10.12 -19.87 4.08
C GLN A 204 -9.62 -18.47 4.44
N LEU A 205 -9.83 -17.50 3.55
CA LEU A 205 -9.49 -16.10 3.77
C LEU A 205 -10.59 -15.32 4.51
N SER A 206 -11.77 -15.93 4.70
CA SER A 206 -13.03 -15.37 5.25
C SER A 206 -13.43 -13.98 4.72
N MET A 207 -13.00 -13.64 3.51
CA MET A 207 -13.30 -12.37 2.85
C MET A 207 -14.70 -12.44 2.23
N SER A 208 -15.51 -11.37 2.33
CA SER A 208 -16.85 -11.38 1.70
C SER A 208 -16.75 -11.27 0.18
N ASP A 209 -17.76 -11.76 -0.54
CA ASP A 209 -17.80 -11.73 -2.02
C ASP A 209 -17.61 -10.33 -2.58
N LEU A 210 -18.21 -9.32 -1.95
CA LEU A 210 -18.06 -7.92 -2.32
C LEU A 210 -16.61 -7.46 -2.18
N GLU A 211 -15.96 -7.87 -1.10
CA GLU A 211 -14.60 -7.49 -0.80
C GLU A 211 -13.61 -8.16 -1.75
N TRP A 212 -13.79 -9.46 -1.97
CA TRP A 212 -13.04 -10.25 -2.94
C TRP A 212 -13.15 -9.67 -4.35
N LEU A 213 -14.38 -9.40 -4.80
CA LEU A 213 -14.63 -8.85 -6.13
C LEU A 213 -13.96 -7.48 -6.32
N ALA A 214 -14.09 -6.59 -5.34
CA ALA A 214 -13.48 -5.26 -5.40
C ALA A 214 -11.94 -5.33 -5.35
N ALA A 215 -11.37 -6.19 -4.50
CA ALA A 215 -9.93 -6.35 -4.37
C ALA A 215 -9.31 -6.92 -5.66
N LYS A 216 -9.91 -7.96 -6.24
CA LYS A 216 -9.43 -8.55 -7.50
C LYS A 216 -9.40 -7.53 -8.62
N HIS A 217 -10.47 -6.76 -8.77
CA HIS A 217 -10.53 -5.73 -9.79
C HIS A 217 -9.52 -4.62 -9.57
N PHE A 218 -9.30 -4.22 -8.31
CA PHE A 218 -8.28 -3.25 -7.96
C PHE A 218 -6.88 -3.72 -8.36
N ILE A 219 -6.52 -4.95 -8.00
CA ILE A 219 -5.23 -5.57 -8.31
C ILE A 219 -5.03 -5.70 -9.82
N ASN A 220 -6.06 -6.14 -10.56
CA ASN A 220 -6.00 -6.25 -12.03
C ASN A 220 -5.68 -4.92 -12.73
N HIS A 221 -6.04 -3.77 -12.15
CA HIS A 221 -5.74 -2.45 -12.72
C HIS A 221 -4.34 -1.91 -12.35
N LEU A 222 -3.70 -2.52 -11.35
CA LEU A 222 -2.31 -2.24 -10.96
C LEU A 222 -1.33 -3.16 -11.68
N LEU A 223 -1.70 -4.44 -11.84
CA LEU A 223 -0.89 -5.48 -12.50
C LEU A 223 -1.21 -5.57 -14.00
N VAL A 224 -1.19 -4.42 -14.68
CA VAL A 224 -1.35 -4.31 -16.14
C VAL A 224 0.04 -4.29 -16.78
N ILE A 225 0.26 -5.14 -17.79
CA ILE A 225 1.55 -5.26 -18.49
C ILE A 225 1.91 -3.94 -19.18
N ASP A 226 1.01 -3.40 -19.98
CA ASP A 226 1.22 -2.11 -20.63
C ASP A 226 1.19 -0.98 -19.59
N PRO A 227 2.33 -0.30 -19.31
CA PRO A 227 2.40 0.76 -18.32
C PRO A 227 1.48 1.94 -18.65
N LYS A 228 1.14 2.17 -19.92
CA LYS A 228 0.24 3.27 -20.34
C LYS A 228 -1.23 3.00 -19.98
N GLN A 229 -1.59 1.72 -19.86
CA GLN A 229 -2.93 1.30 -19.45
C GLN A 229 -3.04 1.08 -17.94
N ARG A 230 -1.91 1.06 -17.23
CA ARG A 230 -1.85 0.89 -15.78
C ARG A 230 -2.42 2.11 -15.06
N THR A 231 -3.25 1.88 -14.04
CA THR A 231 -3.88 2.99 -13.30
C THR A 231 -2.83 3.82 -12.53
N THR A 232 -3.07 5.13 -12.40
CA THR A 232 -2.20 6.02 -11.59
C THR A 232 -2.60 6.02 -10.12
N ALA A 233 -1.72 6.46 -9.23
CA ALA A 233 -2.03 6.58 -7.80
C ALA A 233 -3.28 7.45 -7.52
N ALA A 234 -3.45 8.54 -8.28
CA ALA A 234 -4.59 9.45 -8.15
C ALA A 234 -5.93 8.78 -8.49
N TYR A 235 -5.96 7.89 -9.48
CA TYR A 235 -7.16 7.12 -9.84
C TYR A 235 -7.37 5.93 -8.92
N ALA A 236 -6.30 5.20 -8.59
CA ALA A 236 -6.33 4.09 -7.65
C ALA A 236 -6.97 4.48 -6.32
N LEU A 237 -6.61 5.63 -5.74
CA LEU A 237 -7.18 6.16 -4.49
C LEU A 237 -8.71 6.33 -4.51
N LYS A 238 -9.31 6.48 -5.69
CA LYS A 238 -10.75 6.65 -5.90
C LYS A 238 -11.47 5.32 -6.16
N HIS A 239 -10.74 4.20 -6.26
CA HIS A 239 -11.28 2.90 -6.60
C HIS A 239 -12.30 2.40 -5.55
N PRO A 240 -13.41 1.73 -5.95
CA PRO A 240 -14.43 1.25 -5.01
C PRO A 240 -13.93 0.37 -3.86
N TRP A 241 -12.86 -0.40 -4.08
CA TRP A 241 -12.20 -1.19 -3.02
C TRP A 241 -11.66 -0.32 -1.88
N LEU A 242 -11.01 0.80 -2.21
CA LEU A 242 -10.51 1.76 -1.23
C LEU A 242 -11.65 2.64 -0.69
N CYS A 243 -12.56 3.10 -1.55
CA CYS A 243 -13.65 4.02 -1.19
C CYS A 243 -14.93 3.28 -0.78
N ARG A 244 -14.82 2.24 0.05
CA ARG A 244 -15.99 1.51 0.56
C ARG A 244 -17.00 2.52 1.12
N SER A 245 -18.23 2.40 0.63
CA SER A 245 -19.36 3.19 1.10
C SER A 245 -20.31 2.24 1.81
N ASN A 246 -20.83 2.64 2.96
CA ASN A 246 -21.89 1.89 3.66
C ASN A 246 -23.17 1.74 2.82
N LYS A 247 -23.25 2.42 1.68
CA LYS A 247 -24.35 2.32 0.70
C LYS A 247 -24.17 1.18 -0.31
N THR A 248 -22.98 0.55 -0.41
CA THR A 248 -22.74 -0.55 -1.36
C THR A 248 -22.95 -1.89 -0.68
N ASN A 249 -24.17 -2.40 -0.79
CA ASN A 249 -24.61 -3.60 -0.07
C ASN A 249 -24.90 -4.78 -1.01
N SER A 250 -24.72 -4.62 -2.33
CA SER A 250 -24.92 -5.69 -3.31
C SER A 250 -23.85 -5.72 -4.41
N ILE A 251 -23.66 -6.90 -5.01
CA ILE A 251 -22.71 -7.12 -6.11
C ILE A 251 -23.06 -6.23 -7.32
N LYS A 252 -24.36 -6.05 -7.61
CA LYS A 252 -24.83 -5.20 -8.71
C LYS A 252 -24.39 -3.75 -8.52
N GLN A 253 -24.55 -3.19 -7.32
CA GLN A 253 -24.11 -1.82 -7.01
C GLN A 253 -22.60 -1.69 -7.09
N LEU A 254 -21.85 -2.68 -6.59
CA LEU A 254 -20.40 -2.68 -6.62
C LEU A 254 -19.88 -2.69 -8.07
N ARG A 255 -20.38 -3.61 -8.90
CA ARG A 255 -20.04 -3.67 -10.34
C ARG A 255 -20.34 -2.36 -11.06
N HIS A 256 -21.48 -1.75 -10.79
CA HIS A 256 -21.82 -0.45 -11.38
C HIS A 256 -20.81 0.64 -10.98
N ARG A 257 -20.40 0.71 -9.71
CA ARG A 257 -19.38 1.67 -9.26
C ARG A 257 -18.01 1.42 -9.88
N MET A 258 -17.63 0.16 -10.08
CA MET A 258 -16.37 -0.22 -10.74
C MET A 258 -16.38 0.22 -12.20
N HIS A 259 -17.47 -0.06 -12.93
CA HIS A 259 -17.67 0.43 -14.31
C HIS A 259 -17.59 1.95 -14.42
N LEU A 260 -18.22 2.69 -13.50
CA LEU A 260 -18.13 4.16 -13.47
C LEU A 260 -16.71 4.65 -13.18
N TRP A 261 -15.94 3.90 -12.40
CA TRP A 261 -14.53 4.23 -12.12
C TRP A 261 -13.66 3.97 -13.35
N GLU A 262 -13.84 2.86 -14.06
CA GLU A 262 -13.11 2.55 -15.31
C GLU A 262 -13.34 3.61 -16.38
N LYS A 263 -14.61 4.04 -16.58
CA LYS A 263 -14.95 5.13 -17.51
C LYS A 263 -14.24 6.44 -17.22
N ARG A 264 -13.88 6.70 -15.95
CA ARG A 264 -13.16 7.93 -15.55
C ARG A 264 -11.65 7.85 -15.79
N ILE A 265 -11.12 6.64 -15.96
CA ILE A 265 -9.70 6.42 -16.27
C ILE A 265 -9.47 6.61 -17.78
N THR A 266 -10.33 6.01 -18.59
CA THR A 266 -10.20 6.03 -20.06
C THR A 266 -10.43 7.41 -20.67
N THR A 267 -11.20 8.27 -20.00
CA THR A 267 -11.48 9.66 -20.44
C THR A 267 -10.35 10.65 -20.14
N TYR A 268 -9.34 10.24 -19.37
CA TYR A 268 -8.21 11.09 -18.94
C TYR A 268 -6.88 10.32 -19.02
N ALA A 269 -6.75 9.38 -19.95
CA ALA A 269 -5.42 9.04 -20.46
C ALA A 269 -4.78 10.38 -20.84
N PRO A 270 -3.63 10.76 -20.27
CA PRO A 270 -3.08 12.08 -20.49
C PRO A 270 -2.96 12.25 -22.00
N SER A 271 -3.79 13.14 -22.55
CA SER A 271 -3.43 13.86 -23.74
C SER A 271 -1.99 14.26 -23.52
N SER A 272 -1.12 13.85 -24.44
CA SER A 272 0.27 14.22 -24.60
C SER A 272 0.47 15.74 -24.51
N LYS A 273 0.23 16.31 -23.32
CA LYS A 273 0.71 17.63 -22.96
C LYS A 273 2.20 17.42 -22.79
N LYS A 274 2.88 17.68 -23.90
CA LYS A 274 4.28 18.07 -23.99
C LYS A 274 4.64 18.82 -22.70
N TYR A 275 5.40 18.16 -21.85
CA TYR A 275 6.31 18.75 -20.90
C TYR A 275 7.64 18.05 -21.15
#